data_AF-A0A1V4VQ53-F1
#
_entry.id   AF-A0A1V4VQ53-F1
#
_cell.length_a   1.000
_cell.length_b   1.000
_cell.length_c   1.000
_cell.angle_alpha   90.00
_cell.angle_beta   90.00
_cell.angle_gamma   90.00
#
_symmetry.space_group_name_H-M   'P 1'
#
loop_
_entity.id
_entity.type
_entity.pdbx_description
1 polymer ?
#
loop_
_entity_poly.entity_id
_entity_poly.type
_entity_poly.pdbx_seq_one_letter_code
_entity_poly.pdbx_strand_id
1 'polypeptide(L)'
;MEEFLNDLQESFFTWCNNVVKDHMEREGTMLKRWRPRKNPDGSYDLVCRLIARDEIASKLTVPIPEEYHELLEREYFITHPPDEDDESQ
;
A
#
# COMPACT_ATOMS: atom_id res chain seq x y z
N MET A 1 -12.72 14.38 -16.72
CA MET A 1 -11.37 14.00 -16.25
C MET A 1 -11.43 13.44 -14.83
N GLU A 2 -12.41 13.83 -14.01
CA GLU A 2 -12.69 13.25 -12.68
C GLU A 2 -13.17 11.78 -12.73
N GLU A 3 -13.95 11.38 -13.73
CA GLU A 3 -14.41 9.99 -13.87
C GLU A 3 -13.27 8.98 -14.06
N PHE A 4 -12.23 9.35 -14.81
CA PHE A 4 -11.04 8.49 -15.03
C PHE A 4 -10.22 8.33 -13.76
N LEU A 5 -10.10 9.38 -12.95
CA LEU A 5 -9.41 9.33 -11.66
C LEU A 5 -10.17 8.46 -10.65
N ASN A 6 -11.50 8.54 -10.63
CA ASN A 6 -12.33 7.67 -9.79
C ASN A 6 -12.19 6.19 -10.17
N ASP A 7 -12.18 5.88 -11.47
CA ASP A 7 -12.02 4.50 -11.97
C ASP A 7 -10.62 3.93 -11.67
N LEU A 8 -9.58 4.76 -11.84
CA LEU A 8 -8.19 4.41 -11.51
C LEU A 8 -7.99 4.24 -10.00
N GLN A 9 -8.62 5.10 -9.20
CA GLN A 9 -8.59 5.02 -7.74
C GLN A 9 -9.30 3.75 -7.24
N GLU A 10 -10.50 3.44 -7.76
CA GLU A 10 -11.22 2.21 -7.44
C GLU A 10 -10.39 0.97 -7.82
N SER A 11 -9.78 1.00 -9.01
CA SER A 11 -8.89 -0.07 -9.49
C SER A 11 -7.67 -0.23 -8.57
N PHE A 12 -7.04 0.87 -8.13
CA PHE A 12 -5.92 0.85 -7.22
C PHE A 12 -6.29 0.23 -5.85
N PHE A 13 -7.40 0.65 -5.25
CA PHE A 13 -7.87 0.08 -3.99
C PHE A 13 -8.24 -1.40 -4.13
N THR A 14 -8.84 -1.78 -5.26
CA THR A 14 -9.15 -3.18 -5.58
C THR A 14 -7.87 -4.01 -5.71
N TRP A 15 -6.85 -3.49 -6.40
CA TRP A 15 -5.55 -4.14 -6.51
C TRP A 15 -4.88 -4.31 -5.12
N CYS A 16 -4.86 -3.25 -4.30
CA CYS A 16 -4.30 -3.32 -2.94
C CYS A 16 -5.01 -4.39 -2.09
N ASN A 17 -6.35 -4.42 -2.13
CA ASN A 17 -7.14 -5.41 -1.41
C ASN A 17 -6.86 -6.84 -1.88
N ASN A 18 -6.71 -7.06 -3.19
CA ASN A 18 -6.39 -8.37 -3.74
C ASN A 18 -5.01 -8.85 -3.30
N VAL A 19 -3.99 -7.98 -3.33
CA VAL A 19 -2.63 -8.30 -2.86
C VAL A 19 -2.64 -8.69 -1.38
N VAL A 20 -3.31 -7.90 -0.54
CA VAL A 20 -3.43 -8.19 0.90
C VAL A 20 -4.17 -9.50 1.12
N LYS A 21 -5.29 -9.70 0.43
CA LYS A 21 -6.14 -10.89 0.60
C LYS A 21 -5.41 -12.17 0.19
N ASP A 22 -4.74 -12.17 -0.97
CA ASP A 22 -3.93 -13.32 -1.42
C ASP A 22 -2.90 -13.70 -0.35
N HIS A 23 -2.20 -12.72 0.21
CA HIS A 23 -1.21 -12.97 1.24
C HIS A 23 -1.82 -13.48 2.56
N MET A 24 -2.95 -12.88 2.99
CA MET A 24 -3.68 -13.33 4.19
C MET A 24 -4.20 -14.77 4.04
N GLU A 25 -4.71 -15.14 2.87
CA GLU A 25 -5.21 -16.49 2.60
C GLU A 25 -4.08 -17.53 2.57
N ARG A 26 -2.90 -17.15 2.09
CA ARG A 26 -1.73 -18.04 1.99
C ARG A 26 -1.01 -18.25 3.31
N GLU A 27 -0.80 -17.17 4.08
CA GLU A 27 0.01 -17.21 5.31
C GLU A 27 -0.84 -17.29 6.59
N GLY A 28 -2.18 -17.17 6.47
CA GLY A 28 -3.08 -17.13 7.63
C GLY A 28 -2.87 -15.90 8.52
N THR A 29 -2.29 -14.84 7.95
CA THR A 29 -2.02 -13.57 8.63
C THR A 29 -3.22 -12.62 8.56
N MET A 30 -3.24 -11.62 9.43
CA MET A 30 -4.23 -10.55 9.43
C MET A 30 -3.56 -9.22 9.08
N LEU A 31 -4.20 -8.42 8.23
CA LEU A 31 -3.72 -7.08 7.92
C LEU A 31 -3.86 -6.16 9.14
N LYS A 32 -2.74 -5.57 9.57
CA LYS A 32 -2.73 -4.49 10.58
C LYS A 32 -2.90 -3.13 9.92
N ARG A 33 -2.10 -2.86 8.90
CA ARG A 33 -2.06 -1.59 8.15
C ARG A 33 -1.39 -1.82 6.81
N TRP A 34 -1.82 -1.11 5.79
CA TRP A 34 -1.05 -0.96 4.56
C TRP A 34 -0.89 0.52 4.20
N ARG A 35 0.19 0.84 3.48
CA ARG A 35 0.40 2.15 2.89
C ARG A 35 1.29 2.05 1.64
N PRO A 36 1.03 2.81 0.57
CA PRO A 36 2.01 3.04 -0.47
C PRO A 36 3.19 3.86 0.08
N ARG A 37 4.40 3.58 -0.40
CA ARG A 37 5.66 4.23 -0.04
C ARG A 37 6.41 4.58 -1.32
N LYS A 38 6.90 5.82 -1.43
CA LYS A 38 7.79 6.23 -2.52
C LYS A 38 9.21 5.82 -2.21
N ASN A 39 9.85 5.15 -3.16
CA ASN A 39 11.25 4.77 -3.11
C ASN A 39 12.13 5.94 -3.60
N PRO A 40 13.42 5.99 -3.21
CA PRO A 40 14.36 7.02 -3.66
C PRO A 40 14.57 7.04 -5.18
N ASP A 41 14.34 5.90 -5.83
CA ASP A 41 14.36 5.72 -7.28
C ASP A 41 13.16 6.35 -8.00
N GLY A 42 12.11 6.76 -7.25
CA GLY A 42 10.87 7.30 -7.81
C GLY A 42 9.76 6.26 -7.99
N SER A 43 10.10 4.97 -7.94
CA SER A 43 9.14 3.86 -7.87
C SER A 43 8.31 3.87 -6.57
N TYR A 44 7.21 3.13 -6.56
CA TYR A 44 6.31 3.02 -5.41
C TYR A 44 6.15 1.58 -4.97
N ASP A 45 6.14 1.35 -3.67
CA ASP A 45 5.88 0.05 -3.06
C ASP A 45 4.66 0.10 -2.13
N LEU A 46 3.81 -0.90 -2.19
CA LEU A 46 2.76 -1.16 -1.22
C LEU A 46 3.38 -1.90 -0.04
N VAL A 47 3.46 -1.22 1.11
CA VAL A 47 3.96 -1.77 2.35
C VAL A 47 2.78 -2.21 3.22
N CYS A 48 2.64 -3.51 3.43
CA CYS A 48 1.63 -4.10 4.31
C CYS A 48 2.29 -4.62 5.59
N ARG A 49 1.86 -4.09 6.73
CA ARG A 49 2.14 -4.65 8.05
C ARG A 49 1.04 -5.65 8.38
N LEU A 50 1.45 -6.90 8.56
CA LEU A 50 0.58 -8.05 8.81
C LEU A 50 0.94 -8.64 10.17
N ILE A 51 -0.02 -9.25 10.84
CA ILE A 51 0.17 -9.94 12.12
C ILE A 51 -0.24 -11.40 11.94
N ALA A 52 0.67 -12.32 12.22
CA ALA A 52 0.35 -13.74 12.31
C ALA A 52 -0.39 -14.07 13.61
N ARG A 53 -1.05 -15.23 13.68
CA ARG A 53 -1.74 -15.69 14.90
C ARG A 53 -0.85 -15.78 16.14
N ASP A 54 0.47 -15.90 15.94
CA ASP A 54 1.49 -15.92 16.99
C ASP A 54 2.03 -14.51 17.33
N GLU A 55 1.31 -13.45 16.94
CA GLU A 55 1.66 -12.03 17.13
C GLU A 55 2.96 -11.57 16.46
N ILE A 56 3.59 -12.43 15.66
CA ILE A 56 4.75 -12.07 14.85
C ILE A 56 4.30 -11.11 13.75
N ALA A 57 4.84 -9.90 13.80
CA ALA A 57 4.62 -8.90 12.77
C ALA A 57 5.45 -9.23 11.52
N SER A 58 4.76 -9.46 10.41
CA SER A 58 5.37 -9.66 9.10
C SER A 58 5.18 -8.41 8.24
N LYS A 59 6.19 -8.07 7.45
CA LYS A 59 6.13 -6.96 6.49
C LYS A 59 6.15 -7.51 5.08
N LEU A 60 5.06 -7.29 4.35
CA LEU A 60 4.99 -7.55 2.92
C LEU A 60 5.27 -6.23 2.18
N THR A 61 6.14 -6.28 1.18
CA THR A 61 6.43 -5.15 0.29
C THR A 61 6.21 -5.61 -1.13
N VAL A 62 5.32 -4.94 -1.86
CA VAL A 62 4.97 -5.29 -3.25
C VAL A 62 5.14 -4.06 -4.13
N PRO A 63 5.85 -4.14 -5.27
CA PRO A 63 5.97 -3.02 -6.18
C PRO A 63 4.59 -2.64 -6.73
N ILE A 64 4.27 -1.35 -6.66
CA ILE A 64 3.03 -0.80 -7.20
C ILE A 64 3.22 -0.62 -8.72
N PRO A 65 2.29 -1.15 -9.53
CA PRO A 65 2.29 -0.95 -10.97
C PRO A 65 2.37 0.53 -11.39
N GLU A 66 3.14 0.80 -12.45
CA GLU A 66 3.38 2.17 -12.97
C GLU A 66 2.09 2.90 -13.34
N GLU A 67 1.03 2.18 -13.71
CA GLU A 67 -0.29 2.75 -14.02
C GLU A 67 -0.90 3.55 -12.84
N TYR A 68 -0.53 3.23 -11.60
CA TYR A 68 -1.01 3.92 -10.41
C TYR A 68 -0.06 5.03 -9.93
N HIS A 69 1.11 5.20 -10.54
CA HIS A 69 2.08 6.20 -10.08
C HIS A 69 1.54 7.61 -10.24
N GLU A 70 0.81 7.91 -11.33
CA GLU A 70 0.19 9.22 -11.54
C GLU A 70 -0.85 9.54 -10.45
N LEU A 71 -1.64 8.53 -10.02
CA LEU A 71 -2.59 8.67 -8.92
C LEU A 71 -1.88 9.00 -7.61
N LEU A 72 -0.78 8.29 -7.30
CA LEU A 72 -0.02 8.49 -6.08
C LEU A 72 0.69 9.86 -6.04
N GLU A 73 1.20 10.34 -7.18
CA GLU A 73 1.81 11.67 -7.30
C GLU A 73 0.80 12.80 -7.14
N ARG A 74 -0.46 12.57 -7.54
CA ARG A 74 -1.52 13.59 -7.46
C ARG A 74 -2.22 13.66 -6.11
N GLU A 75 -2.47 12.53 -5.44
CA GLU A 75 -3.33 12.52 -4.25
C GLU A 75 -2.58 12.13 -2.95
N TYR A 76 -1.69 11.14 -3.01
CA TYR A 76 -1.23 10.46 -1.79
C TYR A 76 0.01 11.12 -1.15
N PHE A 77 0.99 11.56 -1.95
CA PHE A 77 2.22 12.16 -1.41
C PHE A 77 2.13 13.67 -1.16
N ILE A 78 1.05 14.31 -1.60
CA ILE A 78 0.75 15.70 -1.23
C ILE A 78 0.31 15.78 0.24
N THR A 79 -0.31 14.72 0.77
CA THR A 79 -0.90 14.68 2.11
C THR A 79 -0.13 13.83 3.12
N HIS A 80 0.69 12.88 2.67
CA HIS A 80 1.50 12.03 3.55
C HIS A 80 3.00 12.13 3.22
N PRO A 81 3.78 12.95 3.97
CA PRO A 81 5.22 13.00 3.80
C PRO A 81 5.86 11.64 4.11
N PRO A 82 6.98 11.29 3.44
CA PRO A 82 7.63 9.99 3.55
C PRO A 82 8.22 9.66 4.94
N ASP A 83 8.24 10.62 5.87
CA ASP A 83 8.98 10.58 7.13
C ASP A 83 8.16 10.22 8.38
N GLU A 84 6.84 10.06 8.30
CA GLU A 84 6.05 9.62 9.47
C GLU A 84 6.06 8.09 9.65
N ASP A 85 7.26 7.51 9.74
CA ASP A 85 7.52 6.28 10.49
C ASP A 85 7.98 6.68 11.90
N ASP A 86 7.35 7.68 12.51
CA ASP A 86 7.50 7.97 13.93
C ASP A 86 6.44 7.15 14.68
N GLU A 87 6.74 5.85 14.83
CA GLU A 87 6.29 5.13 16.01
C GLU A 87 7.04 5.72 17.22
N SER A 88 6.68 6.94 17.63
CA SER A 88 6.88 7.39 19.00
C SER A 88 6.20 6.37 19.89
N GLN A 89 7.02 5.55 20.54
CA GLN A 89 6.64 4.60 21.58
C GLN A 89 5.89 5.27 22.73
#